data_AF-A0A3R6ZPZ1-F1
#
_entry.id   AF-A0A3R6ZPZ1-F1
#
_cell.length_a   1.000
_cell.length_b   1.000
_cell.length_c   1.000
_cell.angle_alpha   90.00
_cell.angle_beta   90.00
_cell.angle_gamma   90.00
#
_symmetry.space_group_name_H-M   'P 1'
#
loop_
_entity.id
_entity.type
_entity.pdbx_description
1 polymer ?
#
loop_
_entity_poly.entity_id
_entity_poly.type
_entity_poly.pdbx_seq_one_letter_code
_entity_poly.pdbx_strand_id
1 'polypeptide(L)'
;MRRSLRVVCRDSLAATPTAAVAKKRPVKDVKVEVKEEATAVTKPRSSSSKRIKKEPIPSPDKEGTTPEPPALASKKASKKELEKAAQLDTYLSFIHTRREQTGDSNKLVGAHVSGASGLENAVFNAAKIGARAFAFFTRSQRTWTCKPLTPDTIAAFHAAMKRFGYAPGDVVPHGSYLLNCGSPDAGVLQKSRDGLLDEVRRCEALGLSLYNFHPGATKNEISVDECLDLIAESIEQTLRQTTGVTILVENMSNQGCFEATVGFKYLKAVHLNDSKGDVGCHADRHEKIGRGRVGLEPFRRLMNDPRFNHIPMIIETPYVDDDGYEEEISLLYSLHDNDKPAIK
;
A
#
# COMPACT_ATOMS: atom_id res chain seq x y z
N MET A 1 35.81 -3.33 -10.39
CA MET A 1 35.08 -4.58 -10.74
C MET A 1 33.65 -4.45 -10.24
N ARG A 2 32.68 -4.15 -11.12
CA ARG A 2 31.26 -4.07 -10.72
C ARG A 2 30.67 -5.48 -10.76
N ARG A 3 30.26 -6.00 -9.61
CA ARG A 3 29.54 -7.28 -9.52
C ARG A 3 28.06 -6.99 -9.73
N SER A 4 27.50 -7.57 -10.78
CA SER A 4 26.05 -7.52 -11.06
C SER A 4 25.33 -8.36 -10.01
N LEU A 5 24.39 -7.76 -9.29
CA LEU A 5 23.40 -8.48 -8.49
C LEU A 5 22.47 -9.20 -9.47
N ARG A 6 22.52 -10.53 -9.53
CA ARG A 6 21.47 -11.34 -10.19
C ARG A 6 20.53 -11.82 -9.10
N VAL A 7 19.36 -11.20 -9.01
CA VAL A 7 18.23 -11.80 -8.29
C VAL A 7 17.70 -12.93 -9.16
N VAL A 8 17.94 -14.17 -8.74
CA VAL A 8 17.38 -15.36 -9.38
C VAL A 8 16.01 -15.60 -8.75
N CYS A 9 14.93 -15.27 -9.46
CA CYS A 9 13.61 -15.83 -9.15
C CYS A 9 13.66 -17.33 -9.38
N ARG A 10 13.40 -18.10 -8.33
CA ARG A 10 13.38 -19.56 -8.39
C ARG A 10 11.97 -19.99 -8.77
N ASP A 11 11.80 -20.35 -10.05
CA ASP A 11 10.65 -21.13 -10.45
C ASP A 11 10.68 -22.52 -9.79
N SER A 12 9.49 -22.97 -9.42
CA SER A 12 9.16 -24.30 -8.91
C SER A 12 9.85 -25.40 -9.72
N LEU A 13 10.54 -26.32 -9.04
CA LEU A 13 10.45 -27.77 -9.21
C LEU A 13 11.39 -28.50 -8.23
N ALA A 14 10.91 -29.65 -7.73
CA ALA A 14 11.51 -30.46 -6.68
C ALA A 14 12.80 -31.19 -7.12
N ALA A 15 13.81 -31.20 -6.25
CA ALA A 15 14.81 -32.27 -6.15
C ALA A 15 15.55 -32.18 -4.80
N THR A 16 15.85 -33.35 -4.23
CA THR A 16 16.35 -33.67 -2.88
C THR A 16 17.76 -33.14 -2.54
N PRO A 17 18.13 -33.04 -1.25
CA PRO A 17 19.34 -32.33 -0.83
C PRO A 17 20.58 -33.23 -0.79
N THR A 18 21.67 -32.77 -1.41
CA THR A 18 23.04 -33.23 -1.12
C THR A 18 23.74 -32.21 -0.22
N ALA A 19 24.22 -32.69 0.91
CA ALA A 19 24.89 -31.90 1.94
C ALA A 19 26.30 -31.46 1.50
N ALA A 20 26.57 -30.15 1.60
CA ALA A 20 27.92 -29.59 1.57
C ALA A 20 28.13 -28.75 2.84
N VAL A 21 29.11 -29.18 3.64
CA VAL A 21 29.47 -28.62 4.95
C VAL A 21 30.18 -27.28 4.77
N ALA A 22 29.56 -26.19 5.22
CA ALA A 22 30.20 -24.88 5.36
C ALA A 22 30.72 -24.68 6.79
N LYS A 23 32.01 -24.37 6.91
CA LYS A 23 32.74 -24.15 8.17
C LYS A 23 32.22 -22.88 8.88
N LYS A 24 31.70 -23.04 10.12
CA LYS A 24 31.37 -21.92 11.02
C LYS A 24 32.65 -21.27 11.57
N ARG A 25 32.72 -19.93 11.54
CA ARG A 25 33.69 -19.12 12.30
C ARG A 25 33.26 -19.01 13.77
N PRO A 26 34.19 -18.87 14.74
CA PRO A 26 33.86 -18.90 16.16
C PRO A 26 33.18 -17.59 16.59
N VAL A 27 32.11 -17.74 17.37
CA VAL A 27 31.44 -16.65 18.10
C VAL A 27 32.26 -16.37 19.35
N LYS A 28 32.59 -15.10 19.61
CA LYS A 28 33.22 -14.68 20.86
C LYS A 28 32.15 -14.53 21.94
N ASP A 29 32.37 -15.18 23.08
CA ASP A 29 31.55 -15.07 24.28
C ASP A 29 31.52 -13.62 24.78
N VAL A 30 30.32 -13.05 24.89
CA VAL A 30 30.09 -11.80 25.62
C VAL A 30 29.44 -12.17 26.95
N LYS A 31 30.18 -11.93 28.04
CA LYS A 31 29.69 -12.05 29.42
C LYS A 31 28.55 -11.04 29.64
N VAL A 32 27.38 -11.56 30.01
CA VAL A 32 26.28 -10.76 30.56
C VAL A 32 26.40 -10.80 32.09
N GLU A 33 26.73 -9.66 32.71
CA GLU A 33 26.58 -9.49 34.15
C GLU A 33 25.13 -9.14 34.47
N VAL A 34 24.44 -10.04 35.15
CA VAL A 34 23.13 -9.80 35.77
C VAL A 34 23.39 -9.36 37.21
N LYS A 35 22.95 -8.16 37.58
CA LYS A 35 22.80 -7.77 38.98
C LYS A 35 21.36 -8.08 39.42
N GLU A 36 21.24 -9.03 40.34
CA GLU A 36 20.04 -9.27 41.14
C GLU A 36 19.90 -8.16 42.20
N GLU A 37 18.67 -7.69 42.42
CA GLU A 37 18.28 -7.12 43.71
C GLU A 37 17.01 -7.81 44.19
N ALA A 38 17.07 -8.27 45.44
CA ALA A 38 16.09 -9.13 46.08
C ALA A 38 14.95 -8.33 46.75
N THR A 39 13.84 -9.05 46.86
CA THR A 39 12.52 -8.73 47.41
C THR A 39 12.45 -8.28 48.87
N ALA A 40 11.39 -7.53 49.22
CA ALA A 40 10.77 -7.57 50.54
C ALA A 40 9.25 -7.83 50.44
N VAL A 41 8.78 -8.85 51.17
CA VAL A 41 7.38 -9.30 51.31
C VAL A 41 6.98 -9.22 52.78
N THR A 42 5.66 -9.13 53.03
CA THR A 42 4.85 -9.50 54.23
C THR A 42 4.17 -8.31 54.94
N LYS A 43 2.90 -8.33 55.39
CA LYS A 43 1.84 -9.36 55.55
C LYS A 43 0.45 -8.69 55.85
N PRO A 44 -0.68 -9.41 56.12
CA PRO A 44 -2.02 -9.09 55.59
C PRO A 44 -3.10 -8.83 56.67
N ARG A 45 -4.35 -8.55 56.24
CA ARG A 45 -5.65 -8.68 56.96
C ARG A 45 -6.76 -8.32 55.94
N SER A 46 -7.98 -8.86 55.89
CA SER A 46 -8.70 -9.91 56.62
C SER A 46 -9.97 -10.24 55.80
N SER A 47 -10.41 -11.49 55.87
CA SER A 47 -11.62 -12.08 55.28
C SER A 47 -12.95 -11.53 55.82
N SER A 48 -14.00 -11.57 54.99
CA SER A 48 -15.40 -11.59 55.46
C SER A 48 -16.26 -12.46 54.52
N SER A 49 -16.68 -13.60 55.04
CA SER A 49 -17.55 -14.61 54.42
C SER A 49 -19.03 -14.25 54.52
N LYS A 50 -19.84 -14.70 53.54
CA LYS A 50 -21.24 -15.22 53.59
C LYS A 50 -21.88 -15.02 52.19
N ARG A 51 -22.65 -15.92 51.57
CA ARG A 51 -23.42 -17.08 52.05
C ARG A 51 -23.76 -17.98 50.85
N ILE A 52 -23.53 -19.28 50.96
CA ILE A 52 -24.11 -20.30 50.07
C ILE A 52 -25.56 -20.54 50.48
N LYS A 53 -26.49 -20.66 49.52
CA LYS A 53 -27.75 -21.39 49.69
C LYS A 53 -27.95 -22.33 48.49
N LYS A 54 -28.31 -23.57 48.83
CA LYS A 54 -28.53 -24.76 48.00
C LYS A 54 -29.71 -24.61 47.01
N GLU A 55 -29.57 -25.35 45.91
CA GLU A 55 -30.57 -25.70 44.89
C GLU A 55 -31.82 -26.43 45.44
N PRO A 56 -32.86 -26.60 44.59
CA PRO A 56 -33.17 -27.96 44.14
C PRO A 56 -33.36 -28.14 42.61
N ILE A 57 -33.07 -29.38 42.19
CA ILE A 57 -33.14 -30.06 40.87
C ILE A 57 -34.62 -30.20 40.36
N PRO A 58 -34.87 -30.41 39.05
CA PRO A 58 -36.06 -29.94 38.33
C PRO A 58 -37.19 -30.96 38.23
N SER A 59 -38.39 -30.47 37.85
CA SER A 59 -39.54 -31.28 37.43
C SER A 59 -39.77 -31.13 35.92
N PRO A 60 -40.12 -32.21 35.19
CA PRO A 60 -40.36 -32.17 33.76
C PRO A 60 -41.82 -31.80 33.48
N ASP A 61 -42.07 -30.86 32.58
CA ASP A 61 -43.37 -30.79 31.91
C ASP A 61 -43.30 -30.00 30.60
N LYS A 62 -43.71 -30.72 29.55
CA LYS A 62 -44.56 -30.31 28.42
C LYS A 62 -43.96 -29.53 27.24
N GLU A 63 -44.02 -30.24 26.12
CA GLU A 63 -44.01 -29.77 24.74
C GLU A 63 -44.80 -28.48 24.55
N GLY A 64 -44.21 -27.55 23.79
CA GLY A 64 -44.86 -26.33 23.36
C GLY A 64 -44.03 -25.64 22.28
N THR A 65 -44.39 -25.90 21.02
CA THR A 65 -44.26 -25.02 19.84
C THR A 65 -42.97 -24.20 19.67
N THR A 66 -42.21 -24.54 18.63
CA THR A 66 -41.22 -23.65 18.00
C THR A 66 -41.81 -22.26 17.71
N PRO A 67 -41.24 -21.15 18.23
CA PRO A 67 -41.60 -19.84 17.74
C PRO A 67 -40.98 -19.65 16.35
N GLU A 68 -41.78 -19.20 15.39
CA GLU A 68 -41.29 -18.70 14.11
C GLU A 68 -40.18 -17.66 14.32
N PRO A 69 -39.15 -17.62 13.46
CA PRO A 69 -38.16 -16.56 13.53
C PRO A 69 -38.86 -15.22 13.27
N PRO A 70 -38.60 -14.17 14.08
CA PRO A 70 -39.21 -12.87 13.88
C PRO A 70 -38.80 -12.34 12.50
N ALA A 71 -39.80 -11.94 11.71
CA ALA A 71 -39.59 -11.27 10.44
C ALA A 71 -38.54 -10.16 10.61
N LEU A 72 -37.45 -10.23 9.82
CA LEU A 72 -36.47 -9.14 9.75
C LEU A 72 -37.20 -7.87 9.32
N ALA A 73 -37.51 -6.99 10.27
CA ALA A 73 -37.96 -5.66 9.98
C ALA A 73 -36.84 -4.94 9.22
N SER A 74 -37.01 -4.70 7.91
CA SER A 74 -36.07 -3.89 7.15
C SER A 74 -36.10 -2.48 7.72
N LYS A 75 -35.03 -2.06 8.43
CA LYS A 75 -34.87 -0.67 8.83
C LYS A 75 -34.83 0.19 7.57
N LYS A 76 -35.75 1.16 7.45
CA LYS A 76 -35.68 2.19 6.40
C LYS A 76 -34.34 2.92 6.53
N ALA A 77 -33.61 3.05 5.41
CA ALA A 77 -32.37 3.80 5.35
C ALA A 77 -32.60 5.26 5.78
N SER A 78 -31.64 5.81 6.51
CA SER A 78 -31.66 7.22 6.90
C SER A 78 -31.46 8.13 5.68
N LYS A 79 -31.94 9.38 5.78
CA LYS A 79 -31.76 10.40 4.73
C LYS A 79 -30.28 10.53 4.29
N LYS A 80 -29.35 10.48 5.25
CA LYS A 80 -27.90 10.57 5.00
C LYS A 80 -27.36 9.38 4.22
N GLU A 81 -27.87 8.16 4.48
CA GLU A 81 -27.47 6.97 3.73
C GLU A 81 -27.98 7.01 2.28
N LEU A 82 -29.19 7.53 2.06
CA LEU A 82 -29.75 7.74 0.73
C LEU A 82 -28.97 8.79 -0.07
N GLU A 83 -28.62 9.91 0.57
CA GLU A 83 -27.78 10.96 -0.04
C GLU A 83 -26.39 10.43 -0.42
N LYS A 84 -25.75 9.65 0.48
CA LYS A 84 -24.47 9.00 0.19
C LYS A 84 -24.60 8.01 -0.97
N ALA A 85 -25.66 7.20 -1.00
CA ALA A 85 -25.88 6.24 -2.08
C ALA A 85 -26.02 6.94 -3.44
N ALA A 86 -26.84 7.99 -3.52
CA ALA A 86 -27.02 8.79 -4.73
C ALA A 86 -25.71 9.45 -5.19
N GLN A 87 -24.92 9.97 -4.25
CA GLN A 87 -23.59 10.51 -4.57
C GLN A 87 -22.65 9.46 -5.16
N LEU A 88 -22.63 8.24 -4.59
CA LEU A 88 -21.82 7.15 -5.11
C LEU A 88 -22.28 6.68 -6.50
N ASP A 89 -23.58 6.76 -6.80
CA ASP A 89 -24.10 6.47 -8.14
C ASP A 89 -23.65 7.52 -9.17
N THR A 90 -23.59 8.80 -8.77
CA THR A 90 -22.99 9.86 -9.61
C THR A 90 -21.53 9.55 -9.90
N TYR A 91 -20.73 9.17 -8.89
CA TYR A 91 -19.32 8.81 -9.09
C TYR A 91 -19.16 7.59 -9.99
N LEU A 92 -20.04 6.59 -9.83
CA LEU A 92 -20.02 5.38 -10.65
C LEU A 92 -20.30 5.71 -12.12
N SER A 93 -21.34 6.52 -12.38
CA SER A 93 -21.66 7.00 -13.73
C SER A 93 -20.50 7.79 -14.35
N PHE A 94 -19.85 8.65 -13.56
CA PHE A 94 -18.72 9.45 -14.04
C PHE A 94 -17.51 8.59 -14.42
N ILE A 95 -17.09 7.63 -13.58
CA ILE A 95 -15.96 6.76 -13.93
C ILE A 95 -16.27 5.86 -15.13
N HIS A 96 -17.51 5.41 -15.31
CA HIS A 96 -17.92 4.68 -16.52
C HIS A 96 -17.80 5.55 -17.76
N THR A 97 -18.34 6.77 -17.72
CA THR A 97 -18.21 7.74 -18.82
C THR A 97 -16.74 8.01 -19.16
N ARG A 98 -15.89 8.19 -18.15
CA ARG A 98 -14.45 8.40 -18.36
C ARG A 98 -13.78 7.20 -19.02
N ARG A 99 -14.10 5.97 -18.60
CA ARG A 99 -13.57 4.74 -19.20
C ARG A 99 -14.01 4.59 -20.66
N GLU A 100 -15.23 4.97 -20.99
CA GLU A 100 -15.72 4.99 -22.38
C GLU A 100 -14.96 6.02 -23.22
N GLN A 101 -14.80 7.25 -22.72
CA GLN A 101 -14.11 8.35 -23.41
C GLN A 101 -12.62 8.12 -23.61
N THR A 102 -12.01 7.26 -22.79
CA THR A 102 -10.57 6.97 -22.82
C THR A 102 -10.30 5.51 -23.16
N GLY A 103 -11.30 4.77 -23.65
CA GLY A 103 -11.21 3.34 -23.91
C GLY A 103 -10.25 2.97 -25.03
N ASP A 104 -9.99 3.91 -25.94
CA ASP A 104 -8.91 3.86 -26.93
C ASP A 104 -7.51 3.93 -26.29
N SER A 105 -7.40 4.65 -25.17
CA SER A 105 -6.19 4.70 -24.37
C SER A 105 -6.06 3.47 -23.45
N ASN A 106 -5.01 2.68 -23.70
CA ASN A 106 -4.58 1.60 -22.81
C ASN A 106 -3.87 2.10 -21.54
N LYS A 107 -3.91 3.41 -21.24
CA LYS A 107 -3.30 4.01 -20.05
C LYS A 107 -4.21 3.93 -18.85
N LEU A 108 -3.61 3.73 -17.67
CA LEU A 108 -4.32 3.68 -16.39
C LEU A 108 -3.90 4.90 -15.55
N VAL A 109 -4.41 6.07 -15.90
CA VAL A 109 -4.09 7.32 -15.21
C VAL A 109 -4.99 7.53 -14.00
N GLY A 110 -4.41 7.96 -12.89
CA GLY A 110 -5.13 8.46 -11.73
C GLY A 110 -4.22 9.20 -10.77
N ALA A 111 -4.54 9.19 -9.48
CA ALA A 111 -3.84 10.01 -8.49
C ALA A 111 -3.68 9.30 -7.14
N HIS A 112 -2.81 9.84 -6.30
CA HIS A 112 -2.73 9.46 -4.89
C HIS A 112 -3.84 10.18 -4.12
N VAL A 113 -4.88 9.42 -3.74
CA VAL A 113 -6.10 9.94 -3.09
C VAL A 113 -6.15 9.60 -1.60
N SER A 114 -7.02 10.31 -0.88
CA SER A 114 -7.20 10.09 0.55
C SER A 114 -8.06 8.84 0.84
N GLY A 115 -7.56 7.98 1.74
CA GLY A 115 -8.33 6.90 2.38
C GLY A 115 -8.84 7.26 3.78
N ALA A 116 -8.91 8.56 4.12
CA ALA A 116 -9.32 9.00 5.45
C ALA A 116 -10.79 8.62 5.75
N SER A 117 -11.08 8.38 7.02
CA SER A 117 -12.42 8.04 7.52
C SER A 117 -13.01 6.74 6.94
N GLY A 118 -12.18 5.85 6.40
CA GLY A 118 -12.56 4.56 5.82
C GLY A 118 -11.76 4.29 4.55
N LEU A 119 -11.11 3.12 4.45
CA LEU A 119 -10.22 2.84 3.31
C LEU A 119 -10.99 2.73 1.99
N GLU A 120 -12.25 2.31 2.04
CA GLU A 120 -13.16 2.29 0.89
C GLU A 120 -13.38 3.70 0.30
N ASN A 121 -13.20 4.76 1.08
CA ASN A 121 -13.30 6.12 0.56
C ASN A 121 -12.19 6.44 -0.45
N ALA A 122 -11.03 5.77 -0.40
CA ALA A 122 -10.02 5.92 -1.45
C ALA A 122 -10.58 5.49 -2.82
N VAL A 123 -11.36 4.41 -2.87
CA VAL A 123 -12.03 3.95 -4.10
C VAL A 123 -13.04 4.98 -4.59
N PHE A 124 -13.83 5.56 -3.68
CA PHE A 124 -14.83 6.56 -4.01
C PHE A 124 -14.19 7.86 -4.49
N ASN A 125 -13.12 8.31 -3.84
CA ASN A 125 -12.38 9.51 -4.21
C ASN A 125 -11.69 9.33 -5.57
N ALA A 126 -11.10 8.17 -5.83
CA ALA A 126 -10.56 7.83 -7.16
C ALA A 126 -11.65 7.88 -8.24
N ALA A 127 -12.82 7.27 -8.00
CA ALA A 127 -13.93 7.30 -8.94
C ALA A 127 -14.49 8.71 -9.16
N LYS A 128 -14.56 9.53 -8.10
CA LYS A 128 -15.01 10.93 -8.14
C LYS A 128 -14.22 11.76 -9.15
N ILE A 129 -12.92 11.52 -9.28
CA ILE A 129 -12.02 12.27 -10.18
C ILE A 129 -11.78 11.56 -11.52
N GLY A 130 -12.49 10.47 -11.81
CA GLY A 130 -12.34 9.72 -13.05
C GLY A 130 -11.02 8.93 -13.14
N ALA A 131 -10.40 8.60 -12.02
CA ALA A 131 -9.14 7.86 -12.00
C ALA A 131 -9.33 6.40 -12.44
N ARG A 132 -8.51 5.92 -13.39
CA ARG A 132 -8.51 4.51 -13.85
C ARG A 132 -7.56 3.62 -13.05
N ALA A 133 -6.64 4.23 -12.32
CA ALA A 133 -5.79 3.62 -11.29
C ALA A 133 -5.73 4.57 -10.09
N PHE A 134 -5.29 4.16 -8.91
CA PHE A 134 -5.06 5.11 -7.81
C PHE A 134 -4.03 4.59 -6.81
N ALA A 135 -3.42 5.52 -6.08
CA ALA A 135 -2.64 5.21 -4.89
C ALA A 135 -3.35 5.71 -3.64
N PHE A 136 -3.03 5.12 -2.50
CA PHE A 136 -3.48 5.60 -1.19
C PHE A 136 -2.60 5.01 -0.09
N PHE A 137 -2.75 5.55 1.10
CA PHE A 137 -2.11 5.04 2.30
C PHE A 137 -3.03 4.04 3.02
N THR A 138 -2.54 2.83 3.28
CA THR A 138 -3.33 1.79 3.99
C THR A 138 -3.43 2.02 5.50
N ARG A 139 -2.65 2.97 6.02
CA ARG A 139 -2.58 3.35 7.44
C ARG A 139 -2.07 4.78 7.61
N SER A 140 -2.05 5.27 8.86
CA SER A 140 -1.52 6.59 9.19
C SER A 140 -0.01 6.66 9.01
N GLN A 141 0.46 7.75 8.41
CA GLN A 141 1.90 8.00 8.17
C GLN A 141 2.59 8.79 9.26
N ARG A 142 1.86 9.13 10.31
CA ARG A 142 2.37 9.90 11.46
C ARG A 142 2.78 9.02 12.62
N THR A 143 2.46 7.72 12.59
CA THR A 143 2.68 6.81 13.71
C THR A 143 3.24 5.46 13.24
N TRP A 144 4.04 4.83 14.09
CA TRP A 144 4.54 3.47 13.87
C TRP A 144 3.48 2.41 14.14
N THR A 145 2.61 2.67 15.12
CA THR A 145 1.55 1.73 15.52
C THR A 145 0.23 2.12 14.87
N CYS A 146 -0.45 1.14 14.29
CA CYS A 146 -1.79 1.27 13.73
C CYS A 146 -2.66 0.11 14.19
N LYS A 147 -3.97 0.33 14.26
CA LYS A 147 -4.91 -0.75 14.56
C LYS A 147 -4.92 -1.76 13.40
N PRO A 148 -5.07 -3.07 13.68
CA PRO A 148 -5.31 -4.06 12.64
C PRO A 148 -6.54 -3.70 11.81
N LEU A 149 -6.55 -4.12 10.55
CA LEU A 149 -7.75 -4.04 9.71
C LEU A 149 -8.84 -4.92 10.32
N THR A 150 -10.06 -4.40 10.40
CA THR A 150 -11.22 -5.21 10.81
C THR A 150 -11.81 -5.94 9.60
N PRO A 151 -12.48 -7.08 9.81
CA PRO A 151 -13.21 -7.78 8.73
C PRO A 151 -14.19 -6.87 7.99
N ASP A 152 -14.87 -5.97 8.72
CA ASP A 152 -15.82 -5.02 8.12
C ASP A 152 -15.13 -4.01 7.20
N THR A 153 -13.96 -3.48 7.58
CA THR A 153 -13.18 -2.58 6.72
C THR A 153 -12.71 -3.30 5.46
N ILE A 154 -12.24 -4.53 5.59
CA ILE A 154 -11.82 -5.36 4.44
C ILE A 154 -13.00 -5.61 3.50
N ALA A 155 -14.14 -6.02 4.04
CA ALA A 155 -15.35 -6.28 3.27
C ALA A 155 -15.88 -5.02 2.55
N ALA A 156 -15.88 -3.87 3.23
CA ALA A 156 -16.28 -2.59 2.65
C ALA A 156 -15.35 -2.19 1.49
N PHE A 157 -14.04 -2.34 1.65
CA PHE A 157 -13.06 -2.06 0.61
C PHE A 157 -13.25 -2.97 -0.61
N HIS A 158 -13.38 -4.29 -0.41
CA HIS A 158 -13.65 -5.23 -1.51
C HIS A 158 -14.97 -4.94 -2.23
N ALA A 159 -16.03 -4.58 -1.49
CA ALA A 159 -17.31 -4.21 -2.08
C ALA A 159 -17.19 -2.94 -2.93
N ALA A 160 -16.42 -1.94 -2.48
CA ALA A 160 -16.15 -0.73 -3.23
C ALA A 160 -15.33 -1.02 -4.50
N MET A 161 -14.23 -1.76 -4.39
CA MET A 161 -13.40 -2.19 -5.53
C MET A 161 -14.24 -2.88 -6.60
N LYS A 162 -15.10 -3.82 -6.20
CA LYS A 162 -16.01 -4.54 -7.10
C LYS A 162 -17.05 -3.60 -7.72
N ARG A 163 -17.69 -2.73 -6.92
CA ARG A 163 -18.74 -1.81 -7.40
C ARG A 163 -18.19 -0.85 -8.46
N PHE A 164 -17.00 -0.32 -8.24
CA PHE A 164 -16.38 0.65 -9.14
C PHE A 164 -15.47 0.02 -10.19
N GLY A 165 -15.33 -1.32 -10.21
CA GLY A 165 -14.64 -2.06 -11.25
C GLY A 165 -13.13 -1.83 -11.31
N TYR A 166 -12.46 -1.76 -10.16
CA TYR A 166 -11.00 -1.74 -10.09
C TYR A 166 -10.44 -3.15 -9.86
N ALA A 167 -9.39 -3.50 -10.60
CA ALA A 167 -8.62 -4.72 -10.39
C ALA A 167 -7.53 -4.52 -9.33
N PRO A 168 -7.02 -5.60 -8.70
CA PRO A 168 -5.91 -5.53 -7.74
C PRO A 168 -4.63 -4.84 -8.25
N GLY A 169 -4.42 -4.80 -9.57
CA GLY A 169 -3.26 -4.18 -10.21
C GLY A 169 -3.45 -2.69 -10.55
N ASP A 170 -4.68 -2.19 -10.46
CA ASP A 170 -4.99 -0.77 -10.72
C ASP A 170 -4.68 0.10 -9.49
N VAL A 171 -4.40 -0.53 -8.34
CA VAL A 171 -4.22 0.16 -7.07
C VAL A 171 -2.79 -0.03 -6.58
N VAL A 172 -2.14 1.09 -6.27
CA VAL A 172 -0.74 1.12 -5.83
C VAL A 172 -0.67 1.75 -4.44
N PRO A 173 -0.92 0.98 -3.36
CA PRO A 173 -0.68 1.45 -2.00
C PRO A 173 0.72 2.02 -1.83
N HIS A 174 0.82 3.17 -1.15
CA HIS A 174 2.10 3.80 -0.89
C HIS A 174 2.54 3.58 0.57
N GLY A 175 3.83 3.35 0.75
CA GLY A 175 4.45 3.12 2.03
C GLY A 175 4.55 4.36 2.89
N SER A 176 4.61 4.18 4.21
CA SER A 176 4.81 5.29 5.14
C SER A 176 6.17 5.98 4.92
N TYR A 177 6.19 7.31 4.93
CA TYR A 177 7.45 8.09 4.90
C TYR A 177 8.32 7.91 6.16
N LEU A 178 7.79 7.27 7.20
CA LEU A 178 8.56 6.89 8.38
C LEU A 178 9.53 5.74 8.10
N LEU A 179 9.23 4.89 7.10
CA LEU A 179 10.04 3.73 6.79
C LEU A 179 11.43 4.16 6.30
N ASN A 180 12.45 3.55 6.88
CA ASN A 180 13.81 3.57 6.37
C ASN A 180 14.38 2.15 6.49
N CYS A 181 14.13 1.30 5.49
CA CYS A 181 14.58 -0.10 5.48
C CYS A 181 16.10 -0.24 5.27
N GLY A 182 16.79 0.87 5.00
CA GLY A 182 18.26 0.97 4.97
C GLY A 182 18.84 1.77 6.14
N SER A 183 18.09 1.93 7.24
CA SER A 183 18.51 2.77 8.36
C SER A 183 19.77 2.23 9.06
N PRO A 184 20.77 3.08 9.35
CA PRO A 184 21.91 2.72 10.19
C PRO A 184 21.53 2.58 11.67
N ASP A 185 20.47 3.26 12.11
CA ASP A 185 19.92 3.09 13.44
C ASP A 185 19.11 1.79 13.53
N ALA A 186 19.56 0.87 14.38
CA ALA A 186 18.97 -0.46 14.54
C ALA A 186 17.51 -0.41 15.03
N GLY A 187 17.13 0.59 15.83
CA GLY A 187 15.76 0.75 16.32
C GLY A 187 14.80 1.18 15.22
N VAL A 188 15.19 2.16 14.41
CA VAL A 188 14.46 2.61 13.22
C VAL A 188 14.43 1.51 12.16
N LEU A 189 15.52 0.78 11.96
CA LEU A 189 15.57 -0.35 11.04
C LEU A 189 14.54 -1.42 11.43
N GLN A 190 14.52 -1.82 12.70
CA GLN A 190 13.55 -2.82 13.17
C GLN A 190 12.11 -2.32 13.02
N LYS A 191 11.82 -1.08 13.43
CA LYS A 191 10.50 -0.47 13.24
C LYS A 191 10.09 -0.38 11.76
N SER A 192 11.05 -0.15 10.86
CA SER A 192 10.81 -0.10 9.42
C SER A 192 10.52 -1.48 8.85
N ARG A 193 11.23 -2.52 9.31
CA ARG A 193 10.95 -3.92 8.94
C ARG A 193 9.55 -4.36 9.40
N ASP A 194 9.22 -4.06 10.66
CA ASP A 194 7.89 -4.37 11.22
C ASP A 194 6.79 -3.61 10.46
N GLY A 195 7.03 -2.33 10.15
CA GLY A 195 6.11 -1.49 9.39
C GLY A 195 5.92 -1.94 7.94
N LEU A 196 7.01 -2.32 7.25
CA LEU A 196 6.95 -2.88 5.90
C LEU A 196 6.13 -4.18 5.88
N LEU A 197 6.37 -5.08 6.85
CA LEU A 197 5.61 -6.32 6.96
C LEU A 197 4.13 -6.07 7.24
N ASP A 198 3.79 -5.15 8.15
CA ASP A 198 2.39 -4.77 8.43
C ASP A 198 1.71 -4.23 7.16
N GLU A 199 2.35 -3.30 6.45
CA GLU A 199 1.76 -2.67 5.28
C GLU A 199 1.55 -3.64 4.11
N VAL A 200 2.49 -4.56 3.88
CA VAL A 200 2.32 -5.61 2.87
C VAL A 200 1.21 -6.59 3.26
N ARG A 201 1.11 -6.98 4.54
CA ARG A 201 -0.02 -7.81 5.03
C ARG A 201 -1.37 -7.11 4.91
N ARG A 202 -1.41 -5.79 5.07
CA ARG A 202 -2.62 -5.01 4.82
C ARG A 202 -3.00 -5.06 3.34
N CYS A 203 -2.02 -4.98 2.44
CA CYS A 203 -2.28 -5.14 1.01
C CYS A 203 -2.83 -6.53 0.68
N GLU A 204 -2.28 -7.60 1.26
CA GLU A 204 -2.83 -8.97 1.13
C GLU A 204 -4.28 -9.05 1.58
N ALA A 205 -4.56 -8.52 2.79
CA ALA A 205 -5.89 -8.55 3.38
C ALA A 205 -6.93 -7.76 2.55
N LEU A 206 -6.50 -6.67 1.90
CA LEU A 206 -7.31 -5.84 1.00
C LEU A 206 -7.37 -6.38 -0.43
N GLY A 207 -6.74 -7.54 -0.71
CA GLY A 207 -6.75 -8.18 -2.02
C GLY A 207 -5.98 -7.42 -3.09
N LEU A 208 -4.98 -6.62 -2.71
CA LEU A 208 -4.16 -5.81 -3.61
C LEU A 208 -2.91 -6.59 -4.03
N SER A 209 -2.38 -6.26 -5.22
CA SER A 209 -1.26 -7.02 -5.81
C SER A 209 0.07 -6.26 -5.85
N LEU A 210 0.05 -4.97 -5.53
CA LEU A 210 1.19 -4.06 -5.57
C LEU A 210 1.32 -3.35 -4.22
N TYR A 211 2.54 -2.96 -3.87
CA TYR A 211 2.83 -2.08 -2.72
C TYR A 211 4.09 -1.28 -3.03
N ASN A 212 3.99 0.04 -3.08
CA ASN A 212 5.10 0.95 -3.38
C ASN A 212 5.72 1.52 -2.09
N PHE A 213 7.03 1.67 -2.04
CA PHE A 213 7.69 2.38 -0.95
C PHE A 213 9.04 2.98 -1.36
N HIS A 214 9.48 3.97 -0.58
CA HIS A 214 10.83 4.51 -0.68
C HIS A 214 11.82 3.54 0.02
N PRO A 215 12.90 3.09 -0.66
CA PRO A 215 13.78 2.04 -0.14
C PRO A 215 14.44 2.40 1.21
N GLY A 216 14.98 3.62 1.31
CA GLY A 216 15.66 4.09 2.51
C GLY A 216 16.73 5.13 2.23
N ALA A 217 17.44 5.54 3.28
CA ALA A 217 18.51 6.52 3.24
C ALA A 217 19.63 6.17 4.22
N THR A 218 20.87 6.39 3.79
CA THR A 218 22.10 6.12 4.55
C THR A 218 22.28 7.01 5.78
N LYS A 219 21.55 8.12 5.85
CA LYS A 219 21.73 9.22 6.83
C LYS A 219 23.16 9.79 6.87
N ASN A 220 23.98 9.52 5.85
CA ASN A 220 25.42 9.80 5.81
C ASN A 220 26.23 9.08 6.90
N GLU A 221 25.72 7.99 7.47
CA GLU A 221 26.38 7.23 8.55
C GLU A 221 26.95 5.88 8.07
N ILE A 222 26.40 5.33 6.98
CA ILE A 222 26.84 4.08 6.35
C ILE A 222 27.06 4.28 4.84
N SER A 223 27.77 3.35 4.21
CA SER A 223 27.93 3.36 2.75
C SER A 223 26.61 3.05 2.02
N VAL A 224 26.57 3.40 0.72
CA VAL A 224 25.42 3.07 -0.14
C VAL A 224 25.26 1.55 -0.26
N ASP A 225 26.36 0.81 -0.39
CA ASP A 225 26.32 -0.66 -0.51
C ASP A 225 25.74 -1.31 0.76
N GLU A 226 26.18 -0.87 1.95
CA GLU A 226 25.63 -1.36 3.22
C GLU A 226 24.13 -1.03 3.36
N CYS A 227 23.71 0.17 2.95
CA CYS A 227 22.31 0.56 2.94
C CYS A 227 21.47 -0.33 2.00
N LEU A 228 21.98 -0.62 0.80
CA LEU A 228 21.33 -1.50 -0.16
C LEU A 228 21.19 -2.93 0.37
N ASP A 229 22.22 -3.45 1.07
CA ASP A 229 22.16 -4.77 1.72
C ASP A 229 21.06 -4.82 2.79
N LEU A 230 20.94 -3.78 3.62
CA LEU A 230 19.88 -3.69 4.64
C LEU A 230 18.47 -3.61 4.02
N ILE A 231 18.33 -2.87 2.91
CA ILE A 231 17.06 -2.77 2.17
C ILE A 231 16.69 -4.14 1.60
N ALA A 232 17.63 -4.82 0.94
CA ALA A 232 17.43 -6.15 0.37
C ALA A 232 17.03 -7.17 1.43
N GLU A 233 17.71 -7.17 2.58
CA GLU A 233 17.38 -8.05 3.70
C GLU A 233 15.97 -7.76 4.24
N SER A 234 15.60 -6.49 4.39
CA SER A 234 14.27 -6.08 4.87
C SER A 234 13.15 -6.53 3.92
N ILE A 235 13.36 -6.39 2.60
CA ILE A 235 12.43 -6.89 1.58
C ILE A 235 12.33 -8.41 1.64
N GLU A 236 13.46 -9.12 1.70
CA GLU A 236 13.49 -10.59 1.77
C GLU A 236 12.73 -11.11 2.99
N GLN A 237 12.92 -10.51 4.16
CA GLN A 237 12.23 -10.89 5.38
C GLN A 237 10.70 -10.75 5.26
N THR A 238 10.22 -9.68 4.60
CA THR A 238 8.79 -9.49 4.34
C THR A 238 8.26 -10.49 3.32
N LEU A 239 8.97 -10.70 2.21
CA LEU A 239 8.57 -11.65 1.15
C LEU A 239 8.54 -13.11 1.65
N ARG A 240 9.34 -13.48 2.65
CA ARG A 240 9.30 -14.81 3.29
C ARG A 240 8.02 -15.04 4.13
N GLN A 241 7.30 -13.97 4.45
CA GLN A 241 6.16 -13.99 5.38
C GLN A 241 4.84 -13.53 4.73
N THR A 242 4.88 -13.23 3.42
CA THR A 242 3.76 -12.70 2.64
C THR A 242 3.77 -13.35 1.25
N THR A 243 2.66 -13.26 0.52
CA THR A 243 2.45 -13.81 -0.82
C THR A 243 1.51 -12.91 -1.62
N GLY A 244 1.57 -12.96 -2.94
CA GLY A 244 0.61 -12.28 -3.81
C GLY A 244 0.78 -10.77 -3.96
N VAL A 245 1.58 -10.11 -3.12
CA VAL A 245 1.91 -8.69 -3.23
C VAL A 245 3.32 -8.50 -3.78
N THR A 246 3.46 -7.74 -4.87
CA THR A 246 4.75 -7.31 -5.40
C THR A 246 5.17 -6.01 -4.73
N ILE A 247 6.31 -6.01 -4.05
CA ILE A 247 6.91 -4.81 -3.46
C ILE A 247 7.63 -4.01 -4.57
N LEU A 248 7.20 -2.78 -4.79
CA LEU A 248 7.75 -1.83 -5.75
C LEU A 248 8.74 -0.91 -5.02
N VAL A 249 10.00 -0.93 -5.46
CA VAL A 249 11.02 -0.02 -4.96
C VAL A 249 10.97 1.25 -5.80
N GLU A 250 10.53 2.34 -5.20
CA GLU A 250 10.44 3.62 -5.90
C GLU A 250 11.82 4.23 -6.14
N ASN A 251 11.98 4.89 -7.29
CA ASN A 251 13.16 5.65 -7.56
C ASN A 251 13.18 6.99 -6.81
N MET A 252 14.24 7.26 -6.05
CA MET A 252 14.42 8.53 -5.35
C MET A 252 15.02 9.62 -6.24
N SER A 253 14.98 10.88 -5.79
CA SER A 253 15.74 11.96 -6.42
C SER A 253 17.24 11.58 -6.45
N ASN A 254 17.92 11.84 -7.58
CA ASN A 254 19.29 11.40 -7.86
C ASN A 254 19.46 9.95 -8.39
N GLN A 255 18.54 9.47 -9.23
CA GLN A 255 18.75 8.24 -10.00
C GLN A 255 19.20 8.50 -11.43
N GLY A 256 20.00 7.58 -11.96
CA GLY A 256 20.45 7.59 -13.34
C GLY A 256 19.38 7.10 -14.32
N CYS A 257 19.81 6.66 -15.51
CA CYS A 257 18.89 6.11 -16.52
C CYS A 257 18.22 4.82 -16.03
N PHE A 258 16.89 4.80 -15.97
CA PHE A 258 16.10 3.66 -15.49
C PHE A 258 16.37 2.39 -16.32
N GLU A 259 16.37 2.49 -17.65
CA GLU A 259 16.59 1.32 -18.51
C GLU A 259 17.98 0.71 -18.31
N ALA A 260 19.01 1.54 -18.21
CA ALA A 260 20.38 1.07 -18.03
C ALA A 260 20.65 0.49 -16.64
N THR A 261 19.88 0.90 -15.63
CA THR A 261 20.10 0.54 -14.22
C THR A 261 19.19 -0.60 -13.77
N VAL A 262 17.90 -0.48 -14.06
CA VAL A 262 16.83 -1.40 -13.61
C VAL A 262 16.30 -2.19 -14.81
N GLY A 263 15.85 -1.51 -15.86
CA GLY A 263 15.25 -2.09 -17.06
C GLY A 263 13.71 -2.09 -17.03
N PHE A 264 13.08 -1.71 -18.15
CA PHE A 264 11.63 -1.57 -18.30
C PHE A 264 10.84 -2.85 -18.02
N LYS A 265 11.47 -4.03 -18.12
CA LYS A 265 10.84 -5.31 -17.76
C LYS A 265 10.41 -5.41 -16.28
N TYR A 266 10.99 -4.58 -15.39
CA TYR A 266 10.61 -4.50 -13.98
C TYR A 266 9.68 -3.32 -13.67
N LEU A 267 9.33 -2.50 -14.66
CA LEU A 267 8.40 -1.39 -14.46
C LEU A 267 7.00 -1.94 -14.16
N LYS A 268 6.39 -1.47 -13.07
CA LYS A 268 5.06 -1.89 -12.60
C LYS A 268 4.11 -0.74 -12.27
N ALA A 269 4.64 0.46 -12.03
CA ALA A 269 3.88 1.68 -11.76
C ALA A 269 4.74 2.89 -12.17
N VAL A 270 4.09 4.02 -12.39
CA VAL A 270 4.76 5.31 -12.65
C VAL A 270 4.12 6.38 -11.80
N HIS A 271 4.92 7.18 -11.10
CA HIS A 271 4.44 8.44 -10.52
C HIS A 271 4.61 9.58 -11.55
N LEU A 272 3.53 10.32 -11.80
CA LEU A 272 3.44 11.41 -12.77
C LEU A 272 3.48 12.74 -12.04
N ASN A 273 4.68 13.32 -11.95
CA ASN A 273 4.92 14.58 -11.27
C ASN A 273 5.76 15.48 -12.16
N ASP A 274 5.34 16.74 -12.34
CA ASP A 274 6.26 17.76 -12.85
C ASP A 274 7.19 18.19 -11.71
N SER A 275 8.24 18.96 -12.00
CA SER A 275 9.23 19.40 -11.01
C SER A 275 9.32 20.91 -10.93
N LYS A 276 9.38 21.44 -9.71
CA LYS A 276 9.73 22.85 -9.48
C LYS A 276 11.20 23.15 -9.77
N GLY A 277 12.06 22.14 -9.67
CA GLY A 277 13.50 22.28 -9.80
C GLY A 277 14.00 21.89 -11.20
N ASP A 278 15.21 22.36 -11.54
CA ASP A 278 15.84 22.01 -12.81
C ASP A 278 16.33 20.54 -12.83
N VAL A 279 16.61 20.02 -14.02
CA VAL A 279 17.20 18.68 -14.19
C VAL A 279 18.48 18.57 -13.36
N GLY A 280 18.57 17.53 -12.54
CA GLY A 280 19.73 17.29 -11.68
C GLY A 280 19.80 18.16 -10.42
N CYS A 281 18.74 18.91 -10.06
CA CYS A 281 18.74 19.70 -8.82
C CYS A 281 18.68 18.86 -7.53
N HIS A 282 18.38 17.56 -7.65
CA HIS A 282 18.21 16.62 -6.54
C HIS A 282 17.16 17.04 -5.50
N ALA A 283 16.28 17.98 -5.86
CA ALA A 283 15.18 18.44 -5.01
C ALA A 283 13.92 17.65 -5.32
N ASP A 284 13.33 17.07 -4.28
CA ASP A 284 12.06 16.35 -4.36
C ASP A 284 10.89 17.33 -4.15
N ARG A 285 10.59 18.10 -5.20
CA ARG A 285 9.55 19.15 -5.17
C ARG A 285 8.66 19.03 -6.40
N HIS A 286 7.54 18.35 -6.22
CA HIS A 286 6.54 18.19 -7.27
C HIS A 286 5.89 19.53 -7.65
N GLU A 287 5.51 19.61 -8.91
CA GLU A 287 4.70 20.67 -9.50
C GLU A 287 3.58 20.05 -10.33
N LYS A 288 2.50 20.80 -10.54
CA LYS A 288 1.42 20.41 -11.43
C LYS A 288 1.92 20.14 -12.85
N ILE A 289 1.31 19.18 -13.51
CA ILE A 289 1.64 18.69 -14.86
C ILE A 289 1.68 19.87 -15.84
N GLY A 290 2.84 20.10 -16.45
CA GLY A 290 3.05 21.16 -17.43
C GLY A 290 3.33 22.55 -16.85
N ARG A 291 3.33 22.70 -15.52
CA ARG A 291 3.63 23.97 -14.83
C ARG A 291 5.04 24.03 -14.27
N GLY A 292 5.79 22.94 -14.34
CA GLY A 292 7.16 22.86 -13.85
C GLY A 292 8.21 22.88 -14.97
N ARG A 293 9.41 22.40 -14.63
CA ARG A 293 10.58 22.35 -15.52
C ARG A 293 10.60 21.14 -16.44
N VAL A 294 9.82 20.08 -16.14
CA VAL A 294 9.65 18.94 -17.04
C VAL A 294 8.81 19.34 -18.25
N GLY A 295 7.74 20.11 -18.01
CA GLY A 295 6.83 20.58 -19.05
C GLY A 295 5.96 19.47 -19.64
N LEU A 296 5.11 19.81 -20.61
CA LEU A 296 4.07 18.88 -21.14
C LEU A 296 4.60 17.79 -22.07
N GLU A 297 5.67 18.06 -22.83
CA GLU A 297 6.12 17.15 -23.89
C GLU A 297 6.53 15.76 -23.39
N PRO A 298 7.28 15.62 -22.27
CA PRO A 298 7.55 14.30 -21.69
C PRO A 298 6.29 13.51 -21.31
N PHE A 299 5.26 14.18 -20.75
CA PHE A 299 3.99 13.53 -20.42
C PHE A 299 3.25 13.07 -21.69
N ARG A 300 3.25 13.90 -22.75
CA ARG A 300 2.70 13.51 -24.06
C ARG A 300 3.39 12.27 -24.60
N ARG A 301 4.72 12.20 -24.54
CA ARG A 301 5.46 11.00 -24.97
C ARG A 301 5.07 9.77 -24.16
N LEU A 302 4.94 9.91 -22.83
CA LEU A 302 4.59 8.80 -21.95
C LEU A 302 3.16 8.29 -22.23
N MET A 303 2.21 9.21 -22.43
CA MET A 303 0.83 8.90 -22.81
C MET A 303 0.71 8.20 -24.18
N ASN A 304 1.70 8.32 -25.06
CA ASN A 304 1.71 7.69 -26.39
C ASN A 304 2.66 6.49 -26.50
N ASP A 305 3.40 6.15 -25.45
CA ASP A 305 4.37 5.07 -25.50
C ASP A 305 3.76 3.73 -25.05
N PRO A 306 3.67 2.70 -25.92
CA PRO A 306 2.98 1.45 -25.61
C PRO A 306 3.59 0.67 -24.45
N ARG A 307 4.84 0.94 -24.05
CA ARG A 307 5.50 0.30 -22.90
C ARG A 307 4.81 0.61 -21.58
N PHE A 308 4.03 1.69 -21.52
CA PHE A 308 3.28 2.12 -20.34
C PHE A 308 1.80 1.69 -20.36
N ASN A 309 1.39 0.88 -21.34
CA ASN A 309 0.02 0.35 -21.38
C ASN A 309 -0.22 -0.59 -20.20
N HIS A 310 -1.42 -0.51 -19.61
CA HIS A 310 -1.85 -1.33 -18.49
C HIS A 310 -0.96 -1.25 -17.24
N ILE A 311 -0.17 -0.19 -17.13
CA ILE A 311 0.62 0.15 -15.94
C ILE A 311 -0.08 1.31 -15.22
N PRO A 312 -0.33 1.21 -13.89
CA PRO A 312 -0.88 2.31 -13.11
C PRO A 312 0.06 3.53 -13.14
N MET A 313 -0.51 4.68 -13.48
CA MET A 313 0.18 5.97 -13.61
C MET A 313 -0.47 6.97 -12.64
N ILE A 314 0.23 7.27 -11.55
CA ILE A 314 -0.32 7.93 -10.36
C ILE A 314 0.23 9.35 -10.25
N ILE A 315 -0.64 10.33 -10.23
CA ILE A 315 -0.31 11.74 -10.00
C ILE A 315 -0.16 12.01 -8.49
N GLU A 316 0.89 12.74 -8.09
CA GLU A 316 1.17 13.15 -6.70
C GLU A 316 1.53 14.64 -6.62
N THR A 317 0.95 15.42 -7.54
CA THR A 317 1.13 16.87 -7.64
C THR A 317 0.46 17.59 -6.47
N PRO A 318 0.90 18.82 -6.15
CA PRO A 318 0.42 19.52 -4.96
C PRO A 318 -1.02 20.04 -5.13
N TYR A 319 -1.97 19.43 -4.43
CA TYR A 319 -3.32 19.95 -4.19
C TYR A 319 -3.69 20.01 -2.71
N VAL A 320 -4.70 20.83 -2.39
CA VAL A 320 -5.27 20.95 -1.04
C VAL A 320 -6.26 19.81 -0.77
N ASP A 321 -6.99 19.38 -1.80
CA ASP A 321 -7.91 18.26 -1.80
C ASP A 321 -7.75 17.42 -3.09
N ASP A 322 -8.42 16.27 -3.14
CA ASP A 322 -8.30 15.34 -4.25
C ASP A 322 -8.96 15.87 -5.54
N ASP A 323 -9.83 16.89 -5.46
CA ASP A 323 -10.72 17.30 -6.57
C ASP A 323 -9.94 17.91 -7.74
N GLY A 324 -8.81 18.56 -7.44
CA GLY A 324 -7.97 19.15 -8.46
C GLY A 324 -7.27 18.15 -9.38
N TYR A 325 -7.19 16.86 -9.00
CA TYR A 325 -6.59 15.84 -9.86
C TYR A 325 -7.43 15.53 -11.11
N GLU A 326 -8.73 15.78 -11.10
CA GLU A 326 -9.59 15.54 -12.28
C GLU A 326 -9.09 16.33 -13.51
N GLU A 327 -8.68 17.58 -13.31
CA GLU A 327 -8.16 18.43 -14.39
C GLU A 327 -6.89 17.85 -15.00
N GLU A 328 -5.97 17.34 -14.18
CA GLU A 328 -4.71 16.76 -14.65
C GLU A 328 -4.88 15.38 -15.28
N ILE A 329 -5.81 14.56 -14.76
CA ILE A 329 -6.20 13.30 -15.41
C ILE A 329 -6.76 13.60 -16.81
N SER A 330 -7.63 14.60 -16.92
CA SER A 330 -8.21 15.05 -18.20
C SER A 330 -7.15 15.61 -19.14
N LEU A 331 -6.22 16.40 -18.62
CA LEU A 331 -5.08 16.92 -19.37
C LEU A 331 -4.25 15.77 -19.95
N LEU A 332 -3.85 14.79 -19.13
CA LEU A 332 -3.04 13.66 -19.57
C LEU A 332 -3.72 12.86 -20.68
N TYR A 333 -5.00 12.53 -20.54
CA TYR A 333 -5.72 11.85 -21.63
C TYR A 333 -5.84 12.71 -22.89
N SER A 334 -5.93 14.04 -22.79
CA SER A 334 -5.93 14.91 -23.97
C SER A 334 -4.57 14.98 -24.70
N LEU A 335 -3.49 14.54 -24.04
CA LEU A 335 -2.17 14.37 -24.65
C LEU A 335 -2.02 13.02 -25.39
N HIS A 336 -3.00 12.12 -25.30
CA HIS A 336 -2.99 10.88 -26.09
C HIS A 336 -3.36 11.23 -27.54
N ASP A 337 -2.47 10.90 -28.47
CA ASP A 337 -2.66 11.16 -29.89
C ASP A 337 -3.65 10.12 -30.43
N ASN A 338 -4.95 10.43 -30.38
CA ASN A 338 -5.98 9.58 -30.99
C ASN A 338 -5.75 9.56 -32.50
N ASP A 339 -5.23 8.44 -33.03
CA ASP A 339 -5.01 8.11 -34.45
C ASP A 339 -5.28 9.28 -35.42
N LYS A 340 -4.42 10.30 -35.39
CA LYS A 340 -4.21 11.12 -36.59
C LYS A 340 -3.19 10.33 -37.40
N PRO A 341 -3.56 9.82 -38.59
CA PRO A 341 -2.62 9.09 -39.41
C PRO A 341 -1.38 9.96 -39.58
N ALA A 342 -0.20 9.36 -39.32
CA ALA A 342 1.07 10.01 -39.54
C ALA A 342 1.03 10.65 -40.93
N ILE A 343 1.18 11.98 -40.99
CA ILE A 343 1.37 12.68 -42.27
C ILE A 343 2.67 12.10 -42.82
N LYS A 344 2.53 11.31 -43.90
CA LYS A 344 3.61 10.62 -44.59
C LYS A 344 4.70 11.58 -45.06
#